data_AF-A0AAW2BZX8-F1
#
_entry.id   AF-A0AAW2BZX8-F1
#
_cell.length_a   1.000
_cell.length_b   1.000
_cell.length_c   1.000
_cell.angle_alpha   90.00
_cell.angle_beta   90.00
_cell.angle_gamma   90.00
#
_symmetry.space_group_name_H-M   'P 1'
#
loop_
_entity.id
_entity.type
_entity.pdbx_description
1 polymer ?
#
loop_
_entity_poly.entity_id
_entity_poly.type
_entity_poly.pdbx_seq_one_letter_code
_entity_poly.pdbx_strand_id
1 'polypeptide(L)'
;MLNPNSKEAETVLHALRDCSRVKLVWMKLGVKVGDRVFWESNLQTWINYNGIQNKVVTPTNTPSRVVFPFVVWLIWKSRNHSVFRGKNMSPNFAVDILKQVAEYVHCAASPRALTQKSIQRIRWERPSGGWKKLNTDGSVIESSGMASCGGVVRDEEGIWTASFKRRIGVTTSIEAELWGLRDGLMLFSNLNISSLVVELDTKAIVDALFNADYVNNVISPILDDCRL
;
A
#
# COMPACT_ATOMS: atom_id res chain seq x y z
N MET A 1 -16.66 -12.06 11.30
CA MET A 1 -17.81 -11.89 10.41
C MET A 1 -18.39 -10.54 10.76
N LEU A 2 -18.61 -9.68 9.77
CA LEU A 2 -19.37 -8.45 9.96
C LEU A 2 -20.66 -8.81 10.70
N ASN A 3 -21.02 -8.05 11.72
CA ASN A 3 -22.38 -8.13 12.25
C ASN A 3 -23.29 -7.69 11.09
N PRO A 4 -24.14 -8.57 10.52
CA PRO A 4 -24.98 -8.21 9.38
C PRO A 4 -25.97 -7.08 9.70
N ASN A 5 -26.10 -6.70 10.98
CA ASN A 5 -27.09 -5.76 11.48
C ASN A 5 -26.52 -4.39 11.93
N SER A 6 -25.23 -4.10 11.78
CA SER A 6 -24.71 -2.75 12.09
C SER A 6 -24.65 -1.88 10.82
N LYS A 7 -25.52 -0.87 10.73
CA LYS A 7 -25.54 0.14 9.65
C LYS A 7 -24.35 1.11 9.65
N GLU A 8 -23.41 0.95 10.59
CA GLU A 8 -22.26 1.85 10.74
C GLU A 8 -21.02 1.32 10.03
N ALA A 9 -20.26 2.24 9.45
CA ALA A 9 -18.98 1.93 8.81
C ALA A 9 -18.00 1.36 9.84
N GLU A 10 -17.41 0.21 9.53
CA GLU A 10 -16.43 -0.41 10.40
C GLU A 10 -15.18 0.47 10.56
N THR A 11 -14.77 0.69 11.81
CA THR A 11 -13.57 1.49 12.11
C THR A 11 -12.28 0.68 11.93
N VAL A 12 -11.17 1.39 11.70
CA VAL A 12 -9.82 0.78 11.63
C VAL A 12 -9.50 -0.01 12.91
N LEU A 13 -9.86 0.52 14.07
CA LEU A 13 -9.67 -0.15 15.36
C LEU A 13 -10.53 -1.40 15.49
N HIS A 14 -11.78 -1.40 15.02
CA HIS A 14 -12.57 -2.62 14.98
C HIS A 14 -11.92 -3.69 14.09
N ALA A 15 -11.48 -3.30 12.89
CA ALA A 15 -10.88 -4.20 11.92
C ALA A 15 -9.56 -4.83 12.42
N LEU A 16 -8.75 -4.09 13.18
CA LEU A 16 -7.39 -4.46 13.56
C LEU A 16 -7.20 -4.84 15.04
N ARG A 17 -8.15 -4.49 15.92
CA ARG A 17 -8.01 -4.64 17.37
C ARG A 17 -9.27 -5.14 18.06
N ASP A 18 -10.42 -4.48 17.84
CA ASP A 18 -11.57 -4.60 18.74
C ASP A 18 -12.56 -5.70 18.36
N CYS A 19 -12.50 -6.23 17.13
CA CYS A 19 -13.30 -7.38 16.72
C CYS A 19 -13.00 -8.60 17.61
N SER A 20 -14.03 -9.33 18.04
CA SER A 20 -13.91 -10.50 18.93
C SER A 20 -12.87 -11.52 18.47
N ARG A 21 -12.84 -11.84 17.17
CA ARG A 21 -11.86 -12.76 16.57
C ARG A 21 -10.43 -12.22 16.70
N VAL A 22 -10.26 -10.93 16.46
CA VAL A 22 -8.95 -10.26 16.47
C VAL A 22 -8.43 -10.09 17.89
N LYS A 23 -9.31 -9.78 18.86
CA LYS A 23 -8.97 -9.76 20.29
C LYS A 23 -8.34 -11.07 20.74
N LEU A 24 -8.92 -12.22 20.34
CA LEU A 24 -8.38 -13.54 20.66
C LEU A 24 -6.96 -13.75 20.09
N VAL A 25 -6.67 -13.21 18.91
CA VAL A 25 -5.32 -13.28 18.31
C VAL A 25 -4.32 -12.50 19.16
N TRP A 26 -4.64 -11.25 19.51
CA TRP A 26 -3.79 -10.42 20.37
C TRP A 26 -3.56 -11.04 21.76
N MET A 27 -4.59 -11.63 22.35
CA MET A 27 -4.47 -12.34 23.63
C MET A 27 -3.56 -13.58 23.52
N LYS A 28 -3.69 -14.37 22.45
CA LYS A 28 -2.78 -15.51 22.18
C LYS A 28 -1.33 -15.08 21.95
N LEU A 29 -1.12 -13.84 21.49
CA LEU A 29 0.20 -13.23 21.32
C LEU A 29 0.73 -12.55 22.61
N GLY A 30 0.02 -12.66 23.73
CA GLY A 30 0.48 -12.21 25.04
C GLY A 30 0.07 -10.78 25.42
N VAL A 31 -0.87 -10.16 24.70
CA VAL A 31 -1.50 -8.91 25.13
C VAL A 31 -2.42 -9.21 26.32
N LYS A 32 -2.20 -8.52 27.44
CA LYS A 32 -2.98 -8.72 28.67
C LYS A 32 -4.34 -8.06 28.54
N VAL A 33 -5.39 -8.68 29.09
CA VAL A 33 -6.74 -8.10 29.13
C VAL A 33 -6.77 -6.76 29.88
N GLY A 34 -5.94 -6.61 30.91
CA GLY A 34 -5.82 -5.36 31.69
C GLY A 34 -4.98 -4.25 31.06
N ASP A 35 -4.46 -4.44 29.83
CA ASP A 35 -3.67 -3.41 29.15
C ASP A 35 -4.58 -2.32 28.56
N ARG A 36 -4.95 -1.34 29.40
CA ARG A 36 -5.86 -0.25 29.01
C ARG A 36 -5.33 0.58 27.85
N VAL A 37 -4.01 0.82 27.80
CA VAL A 37 -3.42 1.58 26.70
C VAL A 37 -3.60 0.82 25.40
N PHE A 38 -3.45 -0.51 25.41
CA PHE A 38 -3.72 -1.31 24.23
C PHE A 38 -5.20 -1.26 23.82
N TRP A 39 -6.12 -1.55 24.74
CA TRP A 39 -7.53 -1.80 24.40
C TRP A 39 -8.41 -0.56 24.27
N GLU A 40 -8.09 0.53 24.97
CA GLU A 40 -8.99 1.68 25.12
C GLU A 40 -8.47 2.93 24.40
N SER A 41 -7.21 2.95 23.96
CA SER A 41 -6.64 4.14 23.31
C SER A 41 -7.13 4.33 21.87
N ASN A 42 -7.01 5.57 21.37
CA ASN A 42 -7.27 5.88 19.96
C ASN A 42 -6.18 5.29 19.04
N LEU A 43 -6.43 5.30 17.73
CA LEU A 43 -5.55 4.68 16.73
C LEU A 43 -4.09 5.18 16.81
N GLN A 44 -3.89 6.50 16.95
CA GLN A 44 -2.56 7.09 16.97
C GLN A 44 -1.79 6.67 18.23
N THR A 45 -2.43 6.76 19.40
CA THR A 45 -1.84 6.33 20.66
C THR A 45 -1.54 4.83 20.65
N TRP A 46 -2.43 4.01 20.09
CA TRP A 46 -2.25 2.56 19.99
C TRP A 46 -1.04 2.18 19.12
N ILE A 47 -0.89 2.81 17.95
CA ILE A 47 0.26 2.58 17.06
C ILE A 47 1.55 3.03 17.74
N ASN A 48 1.58 4.23 18.30
CA ASN A 48 2.78 4.77 18.95
C ASN A 48 3.19 3.93 20.16
N TYR A 49 2.22 3.54 21.00
CA TYR A 49 2.46 2.71 22.17
C TYR A 49 3.11 1.39 21.82
N ASN A 50 2.66 0.70 20.76
CA ASN A 50 3.20 -0.60 20.38
C ASN A 50 4.49 -0.50 19.52
N GLY A 51 4.64 0.56 18.73
CA GLY A 51 5.76 0.76 17.81
C GLY A 51 7.11 1.02 18.47
N ILE A 52 7.14 1.36 19.76
CA ILE A 52 8.37 1.67 20.51
C ILE A 52 8.73 0.60 21.56
N GLN A 53 7.91 -0.45 21.71
CA GLN A 53 8.05 -1.42 22.79
C GLN A 53 9.17 -2.42 22.50
N ASN A 54 10.01 -2.64 23.51
CA ASN A 54 11.15 -3.56 23.44
C ASN A 54 10.90 -4.87 24.19
N LYS A 55 9.68 -5.08 24.68
CA LYS A 55 9.29 -6.33 25.33
C LYS A 55 9.50 -7.48 24.36
N VAL A 56 10.24 -8.48 24.79
CA VAL A 56 10.47 -9.70 24.01
C VAL A 56 9.18 -10.52 23.95
N VAL A 57 8.80 -10.93 22.75
CA VAL A 57 7.69 -11.85 22.50
C VAL A 57 8.26 -13.25 22.32
N THR A 58 7.77 -14.20 23.11
CA THR A 58 8.06 -15.63 22.96
C THR A 58 7.05 -16.28 22.01
N PRO A 59 7.45 -17.30 21.21
CA PRO A 59 8.74 -18.01 21.22
C PRO A 59 9.81 -17.40 20.30
N THR A 60 9.50 -16.38 19.50
CA THR A 60 10.42 -15.87 18.47
C THR A 60 11.62 -15.08 19.03
N ASN A 61 11.64 -14.83 20.35
CA ASN A 61 12.63 -14.01 21.04
C ASN A 61 12.82 -12.63 20.37
N THR A 62 11.72 -12.08 19.83
CA THR A 62 11.74 -10.87 19.01
C THR A 62 11.13 -9.68 19.77
N PRO A 63 11.71 -8.46 19.68
CA PRO A 63 11.10 -7.26 20.24
C PRO A 63 9.70 -7.01 19.69
N SER A 64 8.74 -6.62 20.55
CA SER A 64 7.35 -6.40 20.16
C SER A 64 7.19 -5.31 19.11
N ARG A 65 8.06 -4.29 19.05
CA ARG A 65 8.10 -3.30 17.95
C ARG A 65 8.26 -3.92 16.56
N VAL A 66 8.87 -5.11 16.45
CA VAL A 66 9.01 -5.85 15.19
C VAL A 66 7.82 -6.77 14.96
N VAL A 67 7.29 -7.40 16.02
CA VAL A 67 6.14 -8.31 15.93
C VAL A 67 4.84 -7.56 15.58
N PHE A 68 4.60 -6.43 16.24
CA PHE A 68 3.38 -5.63 16.12
C PHE A 68 3.00 -5.31 14.65
N PRO A 69 3.88 -4.75 13.80
CA PRO A 69 3.52 -4.46 12.41
C PRO A 69 3.17 -5.71 11.60
N PHE A 70 3.81 -6.86 11.86
CA PHE A 70 3.44 -8.13 11.23
C PHE A 70 2.03 -8.57 11.62
N VAL A 71 1.68 -8.44 12.89
CA VAL A 71 0.33 -8.80 13.37
C VAL A 71 -0.73 -7.93 12.70
N VAL A 72 -0.51 -6.60 12.67
CA VAL A 72 -1.41 -5.64 12.00
C VAL A 72 -1.57 -5.98 10.52
N TRP A 73 -0.46 -6.16 9.80
CA TRP A 73 -0.47 -6.48 8.37
C TRP A 73 -1.20 -7.79 8.08
N LEU A 74 -0.93 -8.84 8.86
CA LEU A 74 -1.53 -10.15 8.63
C LEU A 74 -3.01 -10.18 8.99
N ILE A 75 -3.44 -9.51 10.07
CA ILE A 75 -4.86 -9.34 10.39
C ILE A 75 -5.58 -8.66 9.23
N TRP A 76 -5.03 -7.55 8.73
CA TRP A 76 -5.57 -6.84 7.57
C TRP A 76 -5.67 -7.75 6.33
N LYS A 77 -4.60 -8.48 6.01
CA LYS A 77 -4.56 -9.41 4.88
C LYS A 77 -5.59 -10.54 5.02
N SER A 78 -5.68 -11.16 6.20
CA SER A 78 -6.67 -12.21 6.49
C SER A 78 -8.10 -11.68 6.38
N ARG A 79 -8.34 -10.45 6.84
CA ARG A 79 -9.64 -9.81 6.75
C ARG A 79 -10.03 -9.53 5.30
N ASN A 80 -9.12 -8.99 4.49
CA ASN A 80 -9.37 -8.78 3.07
C ASN A 80 -9.63 -10.10 2.33
N HIS A 81 -8.92 -11.17 2.67
CA HIS A 81 -9.23 -12.49 2.14
C HIS A 81 -10.61 -13.00 2.55
N SER A 82 -11.09 -12.71 3.77
CA SER A 82 -12.45 -13.04 4.17
C SER A 82 -13.50 -12.25 3.39
N VAL A 83 -13.31 -10.94 3.23
CA VAL A 83 -14.26 -10.04 2.56
C VAL A 83 -14.33 -10.31 1.05
N PHE A 84 -13.17 -10.37 0.39
CA PHE A 84 -13.10 -10.41 -1.07
C PHE A 84 -12.98 -11.82 -1.66
N ARG A 85 -12.60 -12.82 -0.84
CA ARG A 85 -12.39 -14.20 -1.31
C ARG A 85 -13.14 -15.25 -0.49
N GLY A 86 -13.99 -14.84 0.46
CA GLY A 86 -14.74 -15.76 1.33
C GLY A 86 -13.86 -16.66 2.22
N LYS A 87 -12.56 -16.38 2.34
CA LYS A 87 -11.62 -17.26 3.06
C LYS A 87 -11.58 -16.92 4.54
N ASN A 88 -11.87 -17.90 5.39
CA ASN A 88 -11.85 -17.72 6.84
C ASN A 88 -10.42 -17.64 7.41
N MET A 89 -10.27 -16.86 8.48
CA MET A 89 -9.04 -16.81 9.29
C MET A 89 -8.76 -18.18 9.93
N SER A 90 -7.49 -18.59 9.89
CA SER A 90 -6.98 -19.82 10.51
C SER A 90 -7.30 -19.87 12.02
N PRO A 91 -7.68 -21.03 12.59
CA PRO A 91 -7.79 -21.19 14.04
C PRO A 91 -6.47 -20.96 14.80
N ASN A 92 -5.34 -21.24 14.12
CA ASN A 92 -3.98 -21.12 14.63
C ASN A 92 -3.27 -19.84 14.16
N PHE A 93 -4.03 -18.82 13.77
CA PHE A 93 -3.50 -17.62 13.13
C PHE A 93 -2.38 -16.92 13.91
N ALA A 94 -2.44 -16.89 15.25
CA ALA A 94 -1.35 -16.35 16.08
C ALA A 94 -0.02 -17.09 15.87
N VAL A 95 -0.06 -18.42 15.73
CA VAL A 95 1.13 -19.25 15.45
C VAL A 95 1.64 -18.97 14.05
N ASP A 96 0.74 -18.84 13.07
CA ASP A 96 1.10 -18.53 11.68
C ASP A 96 1.78 -17.16 11.55
N ILE A 97 1.35 -16.17 12.35
CA ILE A 97 2.02 -14.87 12.46
C ILE A 97 3.43 -15.03 13.03
N LEU A 98 3.58 -15.75 14.16
CA LEU A 98 4.88 -15.93 14.80
C LEU A 98 5.88 -16.68 13.89
N LYS A 99 5.41 -17.64 13.09
CA LYS A 99 6.24 -18.30 12.07
C LYS A 99 6.76 -17.33 11.02
N GLN A 100 5.91 -16.45 10.49
CA GLN A 100 6.33 -15.44 9.51
C GLN A 100 7.28 -14.40 10.11
N VAL A 101 7.09 -14.02 11.37
CA VAL A 101 8.05 -13.16 12.08
C VAL A 101 9.39 -13.87 12.22
N ALA A 102 9.41 -15.13 12.64
CA ALA A 102 10.65 -15.89 12.79
C ALA A 102 11.39 -16.04 11.46
N GLU A 103 10.68 -16.33 10.38
CA GLU A 103 11.22 -16.40 9.02
C GLU A 103 11.83 -15.05 8.60
N TYR A 104 11.11 -13.93 8.79
CA TYR A 104 11.65 -12.60 8.47
C TYR A 104 12.91 -12.28 9.28
N VAL A 105 12.92 -12.59 10.58
CA VAL A 105 14.08 -12.34 11.44
C VAL A 105 15.29 -13.15 10.98
N HIS A 106 15.07 -14.41 10.58
CA HIS A 106 16.12 -15.30 10.10
C HIS A 106 16.65 -14.89 8.71
N CYS A 107 15.77 -14.59 7.76
CA CYS A 107 16.12 -14.40 6.36
C CYS A 107 16.44 -12.94 5.98
N ALA A 108 15.78 -11.97 6.62
CA ALA A 108 15.80 -10.57 6.18
C ALA A 108 16.38 -9.60 7.21
N ALA A 109 16.28 -9.91 8.51
CA ALA A 109 16.80 -9.07 9.59
C ALA A 109 18.27 -9.31 9.93
N SER A 110 18.94 -10.29 9.29
CA SER A 110 20.40 -10.43 9.32
C SER A 110 21.05 -9.08 8.96
N PRO A 111 22.13 -8.65 9.64
CA PRO A 111 22.71 -7.33 9.44
C PRO A 111 23.20 -7.18 8.00
N ARG A 112 22.34 -6.65 7.14
CA ARG A 112 22.76 -6.06 5.87
C ARG A 112 23.70 -4.92 6.24
N ALA A 113 24.79 -4.79 5.48
CA ALA A 113 25.80 -3.74 5.66
C ALA A 113 25.13 -2.40 6.00
N LEU A 114 25.76 -1.61 6.87
CA LEU A 114 25.26 -0.31 7.36
C LEU A 114 24.92 0.62 6.18
N THR A 115 23.75 0.46 5.59
CA THR A 115 23.19 1.39 4.64
C THR A 115 22.84 2.62 5.46
N GLN A 116 23.43 3.75 5.13
CA GLN A 116 23.11 5.04 5.72
C GLN A 116 21.61 5.29 5.49
N LYS A 117 20.79 5.04 6.51
CA LYS A 117 19.34 5.23 6.41
C LYS A 117 19.06 6.72 6.56
N SER A 118 18.87 7.41 5.43
CA SER A 118 18.27 8.74 5.45
C SER A 118 16.79 8.62 5.79
N ILE A 119 16.33 9.30 6.84
CA ILE A 119 14.89 9.43 7.10
C ILE A 119 14.32 10.33 6.01
N GLN A 120 13.66 9.75 5.03
CA GLN A 120 12.87 10.48 4.05
C GLN A 120 11.41 10.47 4.50
N ARG A 121 10.82 11.66 4.67
CA ARG A 121 9.38 11.78 4.90
C ARG A 121 8.66 11.53 3.58
N ILE A 122 8.21 10.29 3.39
CA ILE A 122 7.35 9.96 2.25
C ILE A 122 5.94 10.42 2.58
N ARG A 123 5.54 11.54 1.98
CA ARG A 123 4.15 12.01 1.98
C ARG A 123 3.84 12.51 0.57
N TRP A 124 2.57 12.44 0.19
CA TRP A 124 2.14 13.17 -1.00
C TRP A 124 2.35 14.67 -0.74
N GLU A 125 3.00 15.36 -1.66
CA GLU A 125 3.25 16.79 -1.59
C GLU A 125 2.46 17.50 -2.68
N ARG A 126 1.86 18.64 -2.34
CA ARG A 126 1.18 19.46 -3.34
C ARG A 126 2.19 19.99 -4.36
N PRO A 127 1.79 20.17 -5.63
CA PRO A 127 2.66 20.83 -6.60
C PRO A 127 2.85 22.32 -6.25
N SER A 128 3.85 22.96 -6.86
CA SER A 128 4.08 24.40 -6.71
C SER A 128 2.91 25.22 -7.28
N GLY A 129 2.79 26.49 -6.86
CA GLY A 129 1.75 27.39 -7.39
C GLY A 129 1.80 27.51 -8.92
N GLY A 130 0.64 27.47 -9.56
CA GLY A 130 0.42 27.41 -11.01
C GLY A 130 0.53 26.01 -11.62
N TRP A 131 0.92 25.00 -10.85
CA TRP A 131 1.11 23.63 -11.35
C TRP A 131 -0.03 22.71 -10.94
N LYS A 132 -0.34 21.75 -11.80
CA LYS A 132 -1.15 20.60 -11.45
C LYS A 132 -0.28 19.35 -11.28
N LYS A 133 -0.76 18.40 -10.50
CA LYS A 133 -0.11 17.10 -10.30
C LYS A 133 -0.99 15.98 -10.84
N LEU A 134 -0.44 15.18 -11.75
CA LEU A 134 -1.03 13.96 -12.27
C LEU A 134 -0.40 12.76 -11.56
N ASN A 135 -1.23 11.96 -10.90
CA ASN A 135 -0.86 10.65 -10.39
C ASN A 135 -1.54 9.59 -11.27
N THR A 136 -0.78 8.64 -11.82
CA THR A 136 -1.34 7.50 -12.58
C THR A 136 -0.95 6.17 -11.96
N ASP A 137 -1.77 5.15 -12.24
CA ASP A 137 -1.57 3.78 -11.78
C ASP A 137 -2.16 2.81 -12.81
N GLY A 138 -1.46 1.70 -13.03
CA GLY A 138 -1.81 0.60 -13.91
C GLY A 138 -1.94 -0.69 -13.12
N SER A 139 -3.05 -1.41 -13.31
CA SER A 139 -3.33 -2.64 -12.57
C SER A 139 -3.65 -3.79 -13.49
N VAL A 140 -3.17 -4.98 -13.14
CA VAL A 140 -3.39 -6.23 -13.87
C VAL A 140 -3.89 -7.31 -12.91
N ILE A 141 -4.90 -8.05 -13.36
CA ILE A 141 -5.38 -9.25 -12.68
C ILE A 141 -4.50 -10.43 -13.11
N GLU A 142 -3.58 -10.85 -12.24
CA GLU A 142 -2.59 -11.90 -12.49
C GLU A 142 -3.15 -13.16 -13.15
N SER A 143 -4.33 -13.64 -12.72
CA SER A 143 -4.93 -14.88 -13.24
C SER A 143 -5.46 -14.78 -14.68
N SER A 144 -5.70 -13.57 -15.18
CA SER A 144 -6.34 -13.36 -16.50
C SER A 144 -5.54 -12.45 -17.42
N GLY A 145 -4.53 -11.74 -16.89
CA GLY A 145 -3.81 -10.69 -17.60
C GLY A 145 -4.67 -9.45 -17.92
N MET A 146 -5.95 -9.42 -17.52
CA MET A 146 -6.83 -8.28 -17.74
C MET A 146 -6.32 -7.07 -16.97
N ALA A 147 -6.16 -5.96 -17.69
CA ALA A 147 -5.57 -4.74 -17.20
C ALA A 147 -6.49 -3.54 -17.33
N SER A 148 -6.27 -2.59 -16.44
CA SER A 148 -6.87 -1.26 -16.45
C SER A 148 -5.87 -0.25 -15.94
N CYS A 149 -6.02 1.00 -16.33
CA CYS A 149 -5.27 2.10 -15.75
C CYS A 149 -6.22 3.23 -15.34
N GLY A 150 -5.67 4.18 -14.59
CA GLY A 150 -6.36 5.41 -14.27
C GLY A 150 -5.40 6.46 -13.76
N GLY A 151 -5.97 7.63 -13.49
CA GLY A 151 -5.21 8.71 -12.89
C GLY A 151 -6.08 9.82 -12.36
N VAL A 152 -5.48 10.62 -11.49
CA VAL A 152 -6.10 11.76 -10.83
C VAL A 152 -5.22 12.99 -11.00
N VAL A 153 -5.84 14.10 -11.36
CA VAL A 153 -5.22 15.42 -11.46
C VAL A 153 -5.65 16.25 -10.27
N ARG A 154 -4.67 16.82 -9.56
CA ARG A 154 -4.87 17.76 -8.45
C ARG A 154 -4.21 19.10 -8.73
N ASP A 155 -4.78 20.18 -8.20
CA ASP A 155 -4.18 21.52 -8.25
C ASP A 155 -3.15 21.77 -7.12
N GLU A 156 -2.67 23.00 -7.02
CA GLU A 156 -1.70 23.47 -6.02
C GLU A 156 -2.25 23.42 -4.58
N GLU A 157 -3.56 23.52 -4.40
CA GLU A 157 -4.22 23.31 -3.11
C GLU A 157 -4.38 21.82 -2.76
N GLY A 158 -4.13 20.94 -3.72
CA GLY A 158 -4.33 19.49 -3.61
C GLY A 158 -5.77 19.05 -3.80
N ILE A 159 -6.61 19.91 -4.35
CA ILE A 159 -8.00 19.61 -4.69
C ILE A 159 -8.04 18.81 -5.99
N TRP A 160 -8.89 17.79 -6.02
CA TRP A 160 -9.12 16.98 -7.23
C TRP A 160 -9.82 17.84 -8.29
N THR A 161 -9.17 18.03 -9.43
CA THR A 161 -9.72 18.79 -10.57
C THR A 161 -10.15 17.93 -11.75
N ALA A 162 -9.50 16.80 -12.03
CA ALA A 162 -9.90 15.85 -13.07
C ALA A 162 -9.43 14.42 -12.78
N SER A 163 -10.00 13.44 -13.48
CA SER A 163 -9.58 12.04 -13.39
C SER A 163 -9.98 11.26 -14.64
N PHE A 164 -9.34 10.11 -14.85
CA PHE A 164 -9.74 9.16 -15.88
C PHE A 164 -9.59 7.72 -15.37
N LYS A 165 -10.25 6.81 -16.09
CA LYS A 165 -10.06 5.36 -15.96
C LYS A 165 -10.22 4.72 -17.33
N ARG A 166 -9.49 3.65 -17.59
CA ARG A 166 -9.57 2.90 -18.83
C ARG A 166 -9.43 1.41 -18.58
N ARG A 167 -10.24 0.62 -19.29
CA ARG A 167 -10.00 -0.82 -19.46
C ARG A 167 -9.12 -1.00 -20.68
N ILE A 168 -7.95 -1.61 -20.51
CA ILE A 168 -6.95 -1.71 -21.58
C ILE A 168 -7.15 -3.00 -22.38
N GLY A 169 -7.45 -4.10 -21.68
CA GLY A 169 -7.47 -5.45 -22.27
C GLY A 169 -6.46 -6.34 -21.59
N VAL A 170 -5.92 -7.34 -22.29
CA VAL A 170 -4.87 -8.21 -21.74
C VAL A 170 -3.51 -7.62 -22.05
N THR A 171 -2.73 -7.30 -21.02
CA THR A 171 -1.40 -6.68 -21.16
C THR A 171 -0.59 -6.85 -19.87
N THR A 172 0.68 -6.46 -19.89
CA THR A 172 1.57 -6.53 -18.73
C THR A 172 1.38 -5.34 -17.78
N SER A 173 1.91 -5.44 -16.55
CA SER A 173 1.83 -4.35 -15.56
C SER A 173 2.52 -3.08 -16.07
N ILE A 174 3.68 -3.21 -16.71
CA ILE A 174 4.44 -2.06 -17.21
C ILE A 174 3.73 -1.36 -18.38
N GLU A 175 3.08 -2.11 -19.26
CA GLU A 175 2.26 -1.54 -20.33
C GLU A 175 1.02 -0.86 -19.76
N ALA A 176 0.38 -1.43 -18.73
CA ALA A 176 -0.76 -0.81 -18.08
C ALA A 176 -0.41 0.56 -17.47
N GLU A 177 0.75 0.67 -16.83
CA GLU A 177 1.29 1.93 -16.31
C GLU A 177 1.57 2.95 -17.42
N LEU A 178 2.20 2.52 -18.53
CA LEU A 178 2.44 3.39 -19.70
C LEU A 178 1.14 3.89 -20.33
N TRP A 179 0.12 3.05 -20.43
CA TRP A 179 -1.21 3.47 -20.86
C TRP A 179 -1.83 4.49 -19.91
N GLY A 180 -1.64 4.32 -18.60
CA GLY A 180 -2.03 5.31 -17.59
C GLY A 180 -1.36 6.66 -17.84
N LEU A 181 -0.04 6.67 -17.98
CA LEU A 181 0.73 7.88 -18.28
C LEU A 181 0.23 8.57 -19.55
N ARG A 182 0.14 7.84 -20.66
CA ARG A 182 -0.30 8.36 -21.96
C ARG A 182 -1.67 9.02 -21.87
N ASP A 183 -2.65 8.33 -21.29
CA ASP A 183 -4.02 8.85 -21.20
C ASP A 183 -4.09 10.06 -20.26
N GLY A 184 -3.26 10.09 -19.21
CA GLY A 184 -3.12 11.25 -18.34
C GLY A 184 -2.50 12.47 -19.04
N LEU A 185 -1.49 12.27 -19.89
CA LEU A 185 -0.88 13.32 -20.71
C LEU A 185 -1.85 13.85 -21.77
N MET A 186 -2.63 12.97 -22.40
CA MET A 186 -3.71 13.35 -23.31
C MET A 186 -4.79 14.18 -22.61
N LEU A 187 -5.19 13.78 -21.40
CA LEU A 187 -6.12 14.56 -20.58
C LEU A 187 -5.55 15.94 -20.23
N PHE A 188 -4.27 16.01 -19.89
CA PHE A 188 -3.57 17.27 -19.64
C PHE A 188 -3.63 18.22 -20.84
N SER A 189 -3.32 17.71 -22.04
CA SER A 189 -3.40 18.46 -23.29
C SER A 189 -4.84 18.94 -23.56
N ASN A 190 -5.82 18.07 -23.44
CA ASN A 190 -7.24 18.39 -23.67
C ASN A 190 -7.80 19.45 -22.70
N LEU A 191 -7.28 19.50 -21.47
CA LEU A 191 -7.68 20.48 -20.46
C LEU A 191 -6.91 21.80 -20.55
N ASN A 192 -6.01 21.96 -21.53
CA ASN A 192 -5.13 23.12 -21.69
C ASN A 192 -4.40 23.51 -20.38
N ILE A 193 -3.94 22.51 -19.64
CA ILE A 193 -3.17 22.78 -18.42
C ILE A 193 -1.77 23.22 -18.85
N SER A 194 -1.25 24.31 -18.28
CA SER A 194 0.03 24.88 -18.70
C SER A 194 1.24 24.17 -18.10
N SER A 195 1.11 23.68 -16.88
CA SER A 195 2.23 23.14 -16.10
C SER A 195 1.80 21.90 -15.32
N LEU A 196 2.51 20.78 -15.50
CA LEU A 196 2.17 19.49 -14.91
C LEU A 196 3.37 18.80 -14.28
N VAL A 197 3.20 18.37 -13.03
CA VAL A 197 4.08 17.39 -12.38
C VAL A 197 3.43 16.01 -12.52
N VAL A 198 4.17 15.03 -13.05
CA VAL A 198 3.69 13.65 -13.15
C VAL A 198 4.37 12.80 -12.07
N GLU A 199 3.57 12.02 -11.34
CA GLU A 199 4.04 11.03 -10.38
C GLU A 199 3.61 9.63 -10.83
N LEU A 200 4.62 8.77 -11.01
CA LEU A 200 4.49 7.37 -11.38
C LEU A 200 5.06 6.50 -10.26
N ASP A 201 4.45 5.35 -10.02
CA ASP A 201 4.96 4.37 -9.05
C ASP A 201 6.04 3.45 -9.65
N THR A 202 6.25 3.53 -10.97
CA THR A 202 7.10 2.62 -11.73
C THR A 202 8.40 3.31 -12.16
N LYS A 203 9.46 3.10 -11.36
CA LYS A 203 10.80 3.63 -11.64
C LYS A 203 11.36 3.21 -13.01
N ALA A 204 11.06 2.00 -13.47
CA ALA A 204 11.52 1.51 -14.77
C ALA A 204 11.02 2.39 -15.94
N ILE A 205 9.78 2.89 -15.86
CA ILE A 205 9.20 3.78 -16.87
C ILE A 205 9.85 5.15 -16.78
N VAL A 206 10.01 5.69 -15.56
CA VAL A 206 10.69 6.97 -15.34
C VAL A 206 12.09 6.93 -15.93
N ASP A 207 12.87 5.89 -15.62
CA ASP A 207 14.23 5.72 -16.13
C ASP A 207 14.25 5.58 -17.67
N ALA A 208 13.27 4.88 -18.26
CA ALA A 208 13.14 4.74 -19.71
C ALA A 208 12.76 6.06 -20.41
N LEU A 209 11.90 6.88 -19.81
CA LEU A 209 11.53 8.19 -20.36
C LEU A 209 12.72 9.14 -20.44
N PHE A 210 13.59 9.13 -19.41
CA PHE A 210 14.79 9.96 -19.35
C PHE A 210 16.00 9.38 -20.09
N ASN A 211 15.93 8.15 -20.59
CA ASN A 211 17.00 7.53 -21.37
C ASN A 211 16.63 7.49 -22.86
N ALA A 212 17.22 8.41 -23.64
CA ALA A 212 16.99 8.52 -25.09
C ALA A 212 17.39 7.25 -25.86
N ASP A 213 18.35 6.49 -25.35
CA ASP A 213 18.86 5.26 -25.98
C ASP A 213 18.11 4.00 -25.51
N TYR A 214 17.03 4.14 -24.73
CA TYR A 214 16.26 2.99 -24.27
C TYR A 214 15.50 2.34 -25.42
N VAL A 215 15.84 1.09 -25.73
CA VAL A 215 15.19 0.29 -26.79
C VAL A 215 14.49 -0.92 -26.18
N ASN A 216 13.17 -0.98 -26.34
CA ASN A 216 12.38 -2.17 -26.08
C ASN A 216 11.23 -2.23 -27.08
N ASN A 217 11.35 -3.10 -28.07
CA ASN A 217 10.44 -3.18 -29.22
C ASN A 217 8.95 -3.35 -28.83
N VAL A 218 8.65 -3.84 -27.63
CA VAL A 218 7.27 -4.03 -27.15
C VAL A 218 6.68 -2.72 -26.62
N ILE A 219 7.45 -1.95 -25.84
CA ILE A 219 6.94 -0.75 -25.15
C ILE A 219 7.37 0.57 -25.79
N SER A 220 8.37 0.57 -26.69
CA SER A 220 8.85 1.78 -27.35
C SER A 220 7.74 2.60 -28.01
N PRO A 221 6.77 2.02 -28.76
CA PRO A 221 5.73 2.83 -29.40
C PRO A 221 4.90 3.67 -28.42
N ILE A 222 4.50 3.08 -27.28
CA ILE A 222 3.71 3.80 -26.28
C ILE A 222 4.56 4.72 -25.41
N LEU A 223 5.83 4.36 -25.19
CA LEU A 223 6.79 5.19 -24.48
C LEU A 223 7.07 6.48 -25.26
N ASP A 224 7.20 6.38 -26.59
CA ASP A 224 7.42 7.53 -27.47
C ASP A 224 6.20 8.45 -27.51
N ASP A 225 4.98 7.90 -27.50
CA ASP A 225 3.73 8.68 -27.33
C ASP A 225 3.70 9.50 -26.02
N CYS A 226 4.46 9.08 -25.00
CA CYS A 226 4.54 9.77 -23.71
C CYS A 226 5.64 10.85 -23.65
N ARG A 227 6.51 10.96 -24.67
CA ARG A 227 7.58 11.95 -24.77
C ARG A 227 7.13 13.21 -25.54
N LEU A 228 5.90 13.67 -25.26
CA LEU A 228 5.28 14.85 -25.89
C LEU A 228 6.17 16.10 -25.84
#